data_AF-A0A7C1ALF1-F1
#
_entry.id   AF-A0A7C1ALF1-F1
#
_cell.length_a   1.000
_cell.length_b   1.000
_cell.length_c   1.000
_cell.angle_alpha   90.00
_cell.angle_beta   90.00
_cell.angle_gamma   90.00
#
_symmetry.space_group_name_H-M   'P 1'
#
loop_
_entity.id
_entity.type
_entity.pdbx_description
1 polymer ?
#
loop_
_entity_poly.entity_id
_entity_poly.type
_entity_poly.pdbx_seq_one_letter_code
_entity_poly.pdbx_strand_id
1 'polypeptide(L)'
;MIDDRTKSLILDSLKNPVAFTDTNHIIRYMNKAAIEHYDEGENLLGRSLLDCHNEASQKMIHEIYTEMQQGLEERLITDSEKYRIYMLAVRDENGQLIGYYERYEPPRGK
;
A
#
# COMPACT_ATOMS: atom_id res chain seq x y z
N MET A 1 -16.71 11.97 -16.10
CA MET A 1 -15.88 11.80 -14.88
C MET A 1 -16.80 11.44 -13.74
N ILE A 2 -16.44 10.46 -12.91
CA ILE A 2 -17.21 10.08 -11.71
C ILE A 2 -16.66 10.82 -10.48
N ASP A 3 -17.48 10.98 -9.44
CA ASP A 3 -17.08 11.64 -8.18
C ASP A 3 -16.19 10.73 -7.30
N ASP A 4 -15.58 11.31 -6.27
CA ASP A 4 -14.64 10.60 -5.39
C ASP A 4 -15.33 9.51 -4.55
N ARG A 5 -16.61 9.69 -4.22
CA ARG A 5 -17.40 8.66 -3.54
C ARG A 5 -17.51 7.41 -4.40
N THR A 6 -17.81 7.58 -5.68
CA THR A 6 -17.92 6.47 -6.64
C THR A 6 -16.56 5.79 -6.82
N LYS A 7 -15.46 6.56 -6.90
CA LYS A 7 -14.10 5.98 -6.93
C LYS A 7 -13.80 5.13 -5.69
N SER A 8 -14.13 5.62 -4.49
CA SER A 8 -13.98 4.86 -3.25
C SER A 8 -14.80 3.56 -3.28
N LEU A 9 -16.05 3.62 -3.72
CA LEU A 9 -16.91 2.43 -3.81
C LEU A 9 -16.37 1.38 -4.81
N ILE A 10 -15.67 1.79 -5.86
CA ILE A 10 -14.96 0.88 -6.75
C ILE A 10 -13.80 0.19 -6.00
N LEU A 11 -13.01 0.93 -5.23
CA LEU A 11 -11.93 0.35 -4.41
C LEU A 11 -12.45 -0.59 -3.32
N ASP A 12 -13.60 -0.27 -2.71
CA ASP A 12 -14.28 -1.11 -1.72
C ASP A 12 -14.85 -2.40 -2.31
N SER A 13 -15.06 -2.44 -3.64
CA SER A 13 -15.51 -3.66 -4.33
C SER A 13 -14.37 -4.65 -4.59
N LEU A 14 -13.11 -4.26 -4.40
CA LEU A 14 -11.95 -5.12 -4.55
C LEU A 14 -11.87 -6.13 -3.40
N LYS A 15 -11.51 -7.37 -3.71
CA LYS A 15 -11.29 -8.42 -2.70
C LYS A 15 -9.96 -8.30 -1.97
N ASN A 16 -8.96 -7.71 -2.62
CA ASN A 16 -7.63 -7.55 -2.04
C ASN A 16 -7.60 -6.27 -1.18
N PRO A 17 -6.86 -6.30 -0.06
CA PRO A 17 -6.67 -5.12 0.77
C PRO A 17 -5.88 -4.06 0.00
N VAL A 18 -6.32 -2.81 0.11
CA VAL A 18 -5.63 -1.62 -0.40
C VAL A 18 -5.55 -0.61 0.75
N ALA A 19 -4.33 -0.38 1.24
CA ALA A 19 -4.03 0.62 2.25
C ALA A 19 -2.99 1.61 1.70
N PHE A 20 -3.41 2.85 1.47
CA PHE A 20 -2.52 3.89 0.95
C PHE A 20 -1.85 4.64 2.10
N THR A 21 -0.54 4.78 1.97
CA THR A 21 0.33 5.46 2.92
C THR A 21 0.98 6.67 2.23
N ASP A 22 0.94 7.84 2.87
CA ASP A 22 1.55 9.06 2.33
C ASP A 22 3.08 9.08 2.47
N THR A 23 3.70 10.16 1.99
CA THR A 23 5.16 10.38 2.06
C THR A 23 5.72 10.58 3.47
N ASN A 24 4.88 10.75 4.50
CA ASN A 24 5.27 10.75 5.90
C ASN A 24 5.08 9.36 6.56
N HIS A 25 4.85 8.33 5.75
CA HIS A 25 4.54 6.99 6.19
C HIS A 25 3.25 6.91 7.02
N ILE A 26 2.29 7.80 6.82
CA ILE A 26 0.99 7.79 7.53
C ILE A 26 -0.07 7.11 6.66
N ILE A 27 -0.81 6.17 7.22
CA ILE A 27 -1.91 5.48 6.53
C ILE A 27 -3.07 6.47 6.36
N ARG A 28 -3.38 6.85 5.11
CA ARG A 28 -4.40 7.87 4.80
C ARG A 28 -5.70 7.30 4.26
N TYR A 29 -5.66 6.07 3.76
CA TYR A 29 -6.85 5.44 3.19
C TYR A 29 -6.74 3.93 3.33
N MET A 30 -7.88 3.29 3.55
CA MET A 30 -8.04 1.85 3.55
C MET A 30 -9.35 1.54 2.82
N ASN A 31 -9.33 0.61 1.87
CA ASN A 31 -10.59 0.08 1.34
C ASN A 31 -11.25 -0.88 2.33
N LYS A 32 -12.50 -1.25 2.07
CA LYS A 32 -13.25 -2.23 2.87
C LYS A 32 -12.46 -3.52 3.15
N ALA A 33 -11.82 -4.10 2.14
CA ALA A 33 -11.05 -5.33 2.32
C ALA A 33 -9.84 -5.16 3.24
N ALA A 34 -9.16 -4.01 3.22
CA ALA A 34 -8.07 -3.71 4.16
C ALA A 34 -8.58 -3.57 5.59
N ILE A 35 -9.70 -2.89 5.81
CA ILE A 35 -10.32 -2.75 7.13
C ILE A 35 -10.69 -4.13 7.71
N GLU A 36 -11.19 -5.04 6.87
CA GLU A 36 -11.53 -6.42 7.28
C GLU A 36 -10.30 -7.32 7.45
N HIS A 37 -9.18 -7.02 6.78
CA HIS A 37 -7.99 -7.85 6.77
C HIS A 37 -7.09 -7.64 7.99
N TYR A 38 -6.93 -6.39 8.44
CA TYR A 38 -6.04 -6.07 9.56
C TYR A 38 -6.79 -6.08 10.89
N ASP A 39 -6.21 -6.68 11.93
CA ASP A 39 -6.85 -6.85 13.24
C ASP A 39 -7.31 -5.52 13.88
N GLU A 40 -6.56 -4.44 13.67
CA GLU A 40 -6.89 -3.11 14.19
C GLU A 40 -7.89 -2.33 13.32
N GLY A 41 -8.16 -2.83 12.10
CA GLY A 41 -9.13 -2.29 11.15
C GLY A 41 -8.95 -0.80 10.88
N GLU A 42 -10.05 -0.06 10.94
CA GLU A 42 -10.08 1.39 10.69
C GLU A 42 -9.23 2.23 11.66
N ASN A 43 -8.87 1.68 12.83
CA ASN A 43 -8.04 2.39 13.82
C ASN A 43 -6.59 2.61 13.35
N LEU A 44 -6.20 1.96 12.25
CA LEU A 44 -4.91 2.20 11.61
C LEU A 44 -4.87 3.53 10.84
N LEU A 45 -6.03 4.10 10.46
CA LEU A 45 -6.09 5.38 9.76
C LEU A 45 -5.46 6.49 10.62
N GLY A 46 -4.54 7.25 10.02
CA GLY A 46 -3.81 8.32 10.69
C GLY A 46 -2.60 7.89 11.51
N ARG A 47 -2.35 6.58 11.66
CA ARG A 47 -1.13 6.06 12.31
C ARG A 47 0.03 5.93 11.32
N SER A 48 1.25 5.90 11.86
CA SER A 48 2.41 5.57 11.03
C SER A 48 2.38 4.09 10.68
N LEU A 49 2.59 3.76 9.40
CA LEU A 49 2.80 2.39 8.94
C LEU A 49 4.01 1.76 9.65
N LEU A 50 5.02 2.56 9.99
CA LEU A 50 6.24 2.10 10.64
C LEU A 50 5.98 1.51 12.03
N ASP A 51 4.98 2.04 12.76
CA ASP A 51 4.60 1.54 14.09
C ASP A 51 4.08 0.10 14.04
N CYS A 52 3.63 -0.37 12.88
CA CYS A 52 3.12 -1.73 12.67
C CYS A 52 4.23 -2.73 12.33
N HIS A 53 5.48 -2.28 12.19
CA HIS A 53 6.57 -3.07 11.62
C HIS A 53 7.77 -3.12 12.56
N ASN A 54 8.48 -4.25 12.54
CA ASN A 54 9.76 -4.38 13.24
C ASN A 54 10.87 -3.57 12.53
N GLU A 55 12.01 -3.41 13.20
CA GLU A 55 13.14 -2.60 12.70
C GLU A 55 13.63 -3.04 11.30
N ALA A 56 13.69 -4.35 11.03
CA ALA A 56 14.14 -4.85 9.74
C ALA A 56 13.18 -4.47 8.62
N SER A 57 11.88 -4.59 8.87
CA SER A 57 10.83 -4.17 7.95
C SER A 57 10.82 -2.65 7.76
N GLN A 58 10.98 -1.85 8.82
CA GLN A 58 11.08 -0.39 8.71
C GLN A 58 12.26 0.02 7.83
N LYS A 59 13.42 -0.62 8.00
CA LYS A 59 14.59 -0.37 7.14
C LYS A 59 14.29 -0.64 5.67
N MET A 60 13.65 -1.77 5.36
CA MET A 60 13.25 -2.11 3.99
C MET A 60 12.26 -1.09 3.43
N ILE A 61 11.26 -0.65 4.20
CA ILE A 61 10.30 0.38 3.78
C ILE A 61 11.03 1.69 3.42
N HIS A 62 11.98 2.13 4.24
CA HIS A 62 12.75 3.36 3.96
C HIS A 62 13.65 3.23 2.74
N GLU A 63 14.31 2.08 2.56
CA GLU A 63 15.13 1.81 1.37
C GLU A 63 14.27 1.89 0.10
N ILE A 64 13.15 1.18 0.07
CA ILE A 64 12.24 1.17 -1.08
C ILE A 64 11.65 2.57 -1.33
N TYR A 65 11.25 3.28 -0.28
CA TYR A 65 10.76 4.65 -0.39
C TYR A 65 11.81 5.58 -1.03
N THR A 66 13.07 5.47 -0.61
CA THR A 66 14.17 6.26 -1.20
C THR A 66 14.34 5.96 -2.68
N GLU A 67 14.22 4.69 -3.10
CA GLU A 67 14.26 4.31 -4.51
C GLU A 67 13.03 4.81 -5.29
N MET A 68 11.84 4.81 -4.67
CA MET A 68 10.62 5.38 -5.27
C MET A 68 10.76 6.88 -5.51
N GLN A 69 11.41 7.61 -4.61
CA GLN A 69 11.77 9.01 -4.83
C GLN A 69 12.68 9.19 -6.06
N GLN A 70 13.44 8.17 -6.43
CA GLN A 70 14.34 8.15 -7.60
C GLN A 70 13.70 7.56 -8.86
N GLY A 71 12.41 7.20 -8.82
CA GLY A 71 11.67 6.70 -9.99
C GLY A 71 11.35 5.21 -9.98
N LEU A 72 11.58 4.49 -8.88
CA LEU A 72 11.08 3.12 -8.76
C LEU A 72 9.55 3.12 -8.73
N GLU A 73 8.93 2.28 -9.56
CA GLU A 73 7.47 2.16 -9.65
C GLU A 73 6.92 1.06 -8.74
N GLU A 74 7.57 -0.10 -8.69
CA GLU A 74 7.18 -1.19 -7.79
C GLU A 74 8.36 -2.03 -7.33
N ARG A 75 8.23 -2.63 -6.14
CA ARG A 75 9.18 -3.61 -5.58
C ARG A 75 8.45 -4.83 -5.08
N LEU A 76 8.89 -6.03 -5.47
CA LEU A 76 8.47 -7.28 -4.83
C LEU A 76 9.06 -7.36 -3.43
N ILE A 77 8.22 -7.38 -2.40
CA ILE A 77 8.62 -7.41 -0.97
C ILE A 77 8.34 -8.76 -0.31
N THR A 78 7.48 -9.59 -0.91
CA THR A 78 7.23 -10.95 -0.45
C THR A 78 6.97 -11.85 -1.65
N ASP A 79 7.69 -12.97 -1.73
CA ASP A 79 7.46 -14.04 -2.71
C ASP A 79 7.30 -15.36 -1.95
N SER A 80 6.06 -15.84 -1.83
CA SER A 80 5.73 -17.04 -1.07
C SER A 80 4.86 -17.98 -1.91
N GLU A 81 4.73 -19.24 -1.47
CA GLU A 81 3.84 -20.23 -2.10
C GLU A 81 2.34 -19.85 -2.01
N LYS A 82 1.99 -18.90 -1.13
CA LYS A 82 0.62 -18.44 -0.92
C LYS A 82 0.28 -17.23 -1.76
N TYR A 83 1.18 -16.27 -1.86
CA TYR A 83 0.99 -15.00 -2.54
C TYR A 83 2.32 -14.27 -2.76
N ARG A 84 2.28 -13.29 -3.66
CA ARG A 84 3.30 -12.26 -3.83
C ARG A 84 2.76 -10.91 -3.37
N ILE A 85 3.59 -10.10 -2.74
CA ILE A 85 3.25 -8.73 -2.34
C ILE A 85 4.23 -7.77 -2.99
N TYR A 86 3.69 -6.77 -3.67
CA TYR A 86 4.44 -5.67 -4.26
C TYR A 86 4.13 -4.38 -3.52
N MET A 87 5.15 -3.57 -3.25
CA MET A 87 4.99 -2.19 -2.80
C MET A 87 5.04 -1.29 -4.03
N LEU A 88 4.01 -0.46 -4.25
CA LEU A 88 3.83 0.35 -5.45
C LEU A 88 3.87 1.84 -5.13
N ALA A 89 4.61 2.61 -5.93
CA ALA A 89 4.58 4.05 -5.89
C ALA A 89 3.23 4.58 -6.39
N VAL A 90 2.73 5.64 -5.75
CA VAL A 90 1.61 6.43 -6.24
C VAL A 90 2.13 7.82 -6.55
N ARG A 91 1.86 8.30 -7.76
CA ARG A 91 2.31 9.59 -8.25
C ARG A 91 1.15 10.47 -8.65
N ASP A 92 1.34 11.79 -8.53
CA ASP A 92 0.41 12.77 -9.07
C ASP A 92 0.58 12.93 -10.60
N GLU A 93 -0.20 13.83 -11.20
CA GLU A 93 -0.16 14.13 -12.64
C GLU A 93 1.19 14.68 -13.13
N ASN A 94 2.04 15.19 -12.25
CA ASN A 94 3.38 15.68 -12.56
C ASN A 94 4.47 14.62 -12.35
N GLY A 95 4.09 13.40 -11.93
CA GLY A 95 5.02 12.31 -11.62
C GLY A 95 5.64 12.41 -10.22
N GLN A 96 5.20 13.35 -9.38
CA GLN A 96 5.68 13.48 -8.02
C GLN A 96 5.14 12.33 -7.18
N LEU A 97 6.03 11.66 -6.44
CA LEU A 97 5.65 10.63 -5.47
C LEU A 97 4.77 11.26 -4.38
N ILE A 98 3.55 10.76 -4.22
CA ILE A 98 2.59 11.19 -3.17
C ILE A 98 2.37 10.12 -2.09
N GLY A 99 2.87 8.91 -2.31
CA GLY A 99 2.78 7.82 -1.34
C GLY A 99 2.95 6.47 -2.02
N TYR A 100 2.49 5.42 -1.36
CA TYR A 100 2.58 4.05 -1.84
C TYR A 100 1.50 3.15 -1.21
N TYR A 101 1.30 1.97 -1.78
CA TYR A 101 0.43 0.93 -1.23
C TYR A 101 0.94 -0.46 -1.60
N GLU A 102 0.38 -1.49 -0.98
CA GLU A 102 0.71 -2.89 -1.29
C GLU A 102 -0.30 -3.52 -2.25
N ARG A 103 0.20 -4.24 -3.26
CA ARG A 103 -0.60 -5.07 -4.19
C ARG A 103 -0.33 -6.55 -3.94
N TYR A 104 -1.40 -7.29 -3.70
CA TYR A 104 -1.38 -8.74 -3.53
C TYR A 104 -1.60 -9.45 -4.88
N GLU A 105 -0.77 -10.43 -5.18
CA GLU A 105 -0.84 -11.26 -6.37
C GLU A 105 -0.79 -12.76 -6.04
N PRO A 106 -1.34 -13.62 -6.92
CA PRO A 106 -1.13 -15.07 -6.82
C PRO A 106 0.36 -15.44 -6.82
N PRO A 107 0.72 -16.59 -6.20
CA PRO A 107 2.08 -17.09 -6.24
C PRO A 107 2.47 -17.49 -7.66
N ARG A 108 3.77 -17.62 -7.94
CA ARG A 108 4.25 -17.99 -9.28
C ARG A 108 3.73 -19.37 -9.70
N GLY A 109 3.43 -19.52 -10.99
CA GLY A 109 3.09 -20.82 -11.59
C GLY A 109 1.70 -21.36 -11.22
N LYS A 110 0.80 -20.51 -10.73
CA LYS A 110 -0.63 -20.80 -10.60
C LYS A 110 -1.44 -20.02 -11.63
#